data_AF-A0A1Q6U2S8-F1
#
_entry.id   AF-A0A1Q6U2S8-F1
#
_cell.length_a   1.000
_cell.length_b   1.000
_cell.length_c   1.000
_cell.angle_alpha   90.00
_cell.angle_beta   90.00
_cell.angle_gamma   90.00
#
_symmetry.space_group_name_H-M   'P 1'
#
loop_
_entity.id
_entity.type
_entity.pdbx_description
1 polymer ?
#
loop_
_entity_poly.entity_id
_entity_poly.type
_entity_poly.pdbx_seq_one_letter_code
_entity_poly.pdbx_strand_id
1 'polypeptide(L)'
;MKRKIAAILVCCLAFGMTACGGAKGGNADNDSKVYAVEAGSAGEAAAKEKGFKYNSVSSQADALMEVASGTSDAAIIDLLMAGAMIGEGTSYPNMVHTEELTTEKYGVGCRKGSDLASYINEVFAETYADGSMQEIAKKYGVQESLIEQKGAKYEASDDSDVEYIKNKGTLIVGITDFEPMDYKDGDKWIGFDADMARVVGEKLGVDVQFVEIDWDTKTMELESKNIDVVWNGMTLTDEVTSSMECTNAYCNNAQVVVVPEN
;
A
#
# COMPACT_ATOMS: atom_id res chain seq x y z
N MET A 1 -45.44 2.00 -48.49
CA MET A 1 -45.05 1.29 -49.74
C MET A 1 -44.39 2.28 -50.68
N LYS A 2 -43.30 1.84 -51.34
CA LYS A 2 -42.59 2.49 -52.48
C LYS A 2 -41.48 3.52 -52.15
N ARG A 3 -40.32 2.94 -51.81
CA ARG A 3 -38.96 3.14 -52.37
C ARG A 3 -38.71 4.40 -53.22
N LYS A 4 -37.67 5.15 -52.83
CA LYS A 4 -36.82 5.92 -53.75
C LYS A 4 -35.35 5.63 -53.42
N ILE A 5 -34.62 5.10 -54.40
CA ILE A 5 -33.16 4.99 -54.44
C ILE A 5 -32.68 5.86 -55.61
N ALA A 6 -31.46 6.37 -55.44
CA ALA A 6 -30.52 6.92 -56.42
C ALA A 6 -30.57 8.43 -56.65
N ALA A 7 -29.52 9.10 -56.15
CA ALA A 7 -28.41 9.61 -56.96
C ALA A 7 -27.82 10.84 -56.25
N ILE A 8 -26.65 10.73 -55.62
CA ILE A 8 -25.86 11.90 -55.25
C ILE A 8 -24.48 11.79 -55.89
N LEU A 9 -24.24 12.83 -56.67
CA LEU A 9 -23.09 13.22 -57.46
C LEU A 9 -21.77 13.13 -56.67
N VAL A 10 -20.76 12.60 -57.35
CA VAL A 10 -19.35 12.89 -57.07
C VAL A 10 -19.09 14.35 -57.44
N CYS A 11 -18.54 15.13 -56.52
CA CYS A 11 -17.86 16.37 -56.82
C CYS A 11 -16.52 16.40 -56.08
N CYS A 12 -15.45 16.24 -56.85
CA CYS A 12 -14.07 16.48 -56.45
C CYS A 12 -13.89 17.96 -56.09
N LEU A 13 -13.18 18.22 -54.99
CA LEU A 13 -12.45 19.48 -54.80
C LEU A 13 -11.13 19.14 -54.11
N ALA A 14 -10.06 19.15 -54.92
CA ALA A 14 -8.69 19.16 -54.47
C ALA A 14 -8.31 20.59 -54.08
N PHE A 15 -7.74 20.78 -52.90
CA PHE A 15 -6.76 21.83 -52.62
C PHE A 15 -5.81 21.29 -51.56
N GLY A 16 -4.54 21.14 -51.94
CA GLY A 16 -3.46 20.88 -51.01
C GLY A 16 -3.07 22.13 -50.26
N MET A 17 -2.53 21.97 -49.06
CA MET A 17 -1.47 22.83 -48.54
C MET A 17 -0.68 22.10 -47.45
N THR A 18 0.63 22.09 -47.67
CA THR A 18 1.73 21.69 -46.82
C THR A 18 1.63 22.31 -45.42
N ALA A 19 1.74 21.47 -44.38
CA ALA A 19 2.05 21.92 -43.02
C ALA A 19 3.37 21.28 -42.57
N CYS A 20 4.44 22.08 -42.64
CA CYS A 20 5.68 21.82 -41.92
C CYS A 20 5.58 22.42 -40.51
N GLY A 21 6.13 21.70 -39.52
CA GLY A 21 6.89 22.32 -38.44
C GLY A 21 6.10 22.72 -37.18
N GLY A 22 6.19 21.86 -36.16
CA GLY A 22 5.76 22.17 -34.80
C GLY A 22 6.16 21.06 -33.83
N ALA A 23 7.45 20.76 -33.73
CA ALA A 23 7.98 19.88 -32.68
C ALA A 23 7.83 20.56 -31.31
N LYS A 24 7.12 19.91 -30.38
CA LYS A 24 7.31 20.07 -28.94
C LYS A 24 7.14 18.70 -28.27
N GLY A 25 8.13 18.36 -27.45
CA GLY A 25 8.44 17.03 -26.95
C GLY A 25 7.26 16.29 -26.33
N GLY A 26 6.96 15.13 -26.91
CA GLY A 26 6.50 13.96 -26.17
C GLY A 26 7.72 13.08 -25.96
N ASN A 27 7.98 12.68 -24.72
CA ASN A 27 9.03 11.73 -24.38
C ASN A 27 8.68 10.38 -25.03
N ALA A 28 9.33 10.07 -26.15
CA ALA A 28 9.04 8.93 -27.01
C ALA A 28 9.77 7.67 -26.52
N ASP A 29 9.56 7.28 -25.25
CA ASP A 29 10.24 6.12 -24.65
C ASP A 29 9.30 5.14 -23.91
N ASN A 30 7.99 5.42 -23.92
CA ASN A 30 6.99 4.58 -23.23
C ASN A 30 6.29 3.55 -24.14
N ASP A 31 6.64 3.48 -25.44
CA ASP A 31 5.89 2.65 -26.42
C ASP A 31 6.49 1.24 -26.61
N SER A 32 7.66 0.96 -26.02
CA SER A 32 8.42 -0.29 -26.23
C SER A 32 8.63 -1.17 -24.99
N LYS A 33 8.43 -0.66 -23.77
CA LYS A 33 8.69 -1.42 -22.54
C LYS A 33 7.60 -2.45 -22.25
N VAL A 34 8.01 -3.63 -21.80
CA VAL A 34 7.15 -4.69 -21.25
C VAL A 34 7.36 -4.75 -19.75
N TYR A 35 6.27 -4.59 -18.99
CA TYR A 35 6.28 -4.63 -17.54
C TYR A 35 5.93 -6.04 -17.03
N ALA A 36 6.57 -6.53 -15.98
CA ALA A 36 6.10 -7.69 -15.22
C ALA A 36 5.19 -7.22 -14.08
N VAL A 37 4.06 -7.87 -13.87
CA VAL A 37 3.09 -7.47 -12.85
C VAL A 37 2.32 -8.66 -12.30
N GLU A 38 2.09 -8.69 -10.98
CA GLU A 38 1.33 -9.76 -10.34
C GLU A 38 -0.14 -9.74 -10.81
N ALA A 39 -0.64 -10.91 -11.23
CA ALA A 39 -2.01 -11.07 -11.70
C ALA A 39 -3.03 -10.70 -10.62
N GLY A 40 -3.99 -9.82 -10.95
CA GLY A 40 -5.02 -9.38 -10.00
C GLY A 40 -4.58 -8.33 -8.97
N SER A 41 -3.32 -7.89 -9.01
CA SER A 41 -2.80 -6.84 -8.12
C SER A 41 -3.31 -5.43 -8.50
N ALA A 42 -3.15 -4.48 -7.56
CA ALA A 42 -3.34 -3.06 -7.85
C ALA A 42 -2.38 -2.56 -8.94
N GLY A 43 -1.17 -3.13 -9.02
CA GLY A 43 -0.22 -2.87 -10.09
C GLY A 43 -0.76 -3.24 -11.47
N GLU A 44 -1.48 -4.37 -11.57
CA GLU A 44 -2.06 -4.81 -12.85
C GLU A 44 -3.20 -3.87 -13.27
N ALA A 45 -4.01 -3.40 -12.32
CA ALA A 45 -5.02 -2.39 -12.59
C ALA A 45 -4.39 -1.08 -13.08
N ALA A 46 -3.32 -0.60 -12.44
CA ALA A 46 -2.60 0.59 -12.85
C ALA A 46 -1.97 0.45 -14.25
N ALA A 47 -1.37 -0.70 -14.55
CA ALA A 47 -0.80 -1.00 -15.86
C ALA A 47 -1.88 -0.97 -16.97
N LYS A 48 -3.06 -1.56 -16.71
CA LYS A 48 -4.20 -1.54 -17.63
C LYS A 48 -4.72 -0.12 -17.87
N GLU A 49 -4.89 0.67 -16.81
CA GLU A 49 -5.37 2.06 -16.92
C GLU A 49 -4.41 2.93 -17.75
N LYS A 50 -3.10 2.77 -17.55
CA LYS A 50 -2.06 3.50 -18.29
C LYS A 50 -1.82 2.95 -19.70
N GLY A 51 -2.42 1.82 -20.06
CA GLY A 51 -2.25 1.18 -21.37
C GLY A 51 -0.86 0.56 -21.58
N PHE A 52 -0.18 0.17 -20.50
CA PHE A 52 1.13 -0.47 -20.58
C PHE A 52 1.04 -1.88 -21.16
N LYS A 53 2.09 -2.32 -21.87
CA LYS A 53 2.27 -3.73 -22.26
C LYS A 53 2.86 -4.47 -21.07
N TYR A 54 2.27 -5.59 -20.67
CA TYR A 54 2.75 -6.31 -19.51
C TYR A 54 2.60 -7.83 -19.61
N ASN A 55 3.44 -8.53 -18.87
CA ASN A 55 3.35 -9.96 -18.56
C ASN A 55 2.75 -10.12 -17.16
N SER A 56 1.66 -10.87 -17.05
CA SER A 56 1.09 -11.23 -15.74
C SER A 56 1.87 -12.41 -15.14
N VAL A 57 2.35 -12.25 -13.92
CA VAL A 57 3.07 -13.28 -13.14
C VAL A 57 2.29 -13.66 -11.87
N SER A 58 2.74 -14.69 -11.16
CA SER A 58 2.07 -15.22 -9.98
C SER A 58 2.32 -14.45 -8.68
N SER A 59 3.39 -13.65 -8.61
CA SER A 59 3.74 -12.89 -7.40
C SER A 59 4.61 -11.68 -7.75
N GLN A 60 4.73 -10.72 -6.82
CA GLN A 60 5.63 -9.57 -6.98
C GLN A 60 7.12 -9.99 -7.03
N ALA A 61 7.47 -11.05 -6.30
CA ALA A 61 8.81 -11.65 -6.36
C ALA A 61 9.12 -12.21 -7.75
N ASP A 62 8.13 -12.85 -8.40
CA ASP A 62 8.27 -13.33 -9.78
C ASP A 62 8.41 -12.15 -10.77
N ALA A 63 7.76 -11.01 -10.48
CA ALA A 63 7.87 -9.83 -11.33
C ALA A 63 9.30 -9.27 -11.31
N LEU A 64 9.91 -9.17 -10.13
CA LEU A 64 11.32 -8.79 -9.99
C LEU A 64 12.26 -9.81 -10.65
N MET A 65 11.95 -11.10 -10.53
CA MET A 65 12.74 -12.16 -11.19
C MET A 65 12.73 -12.02 -12.72
N GLU A 66 11.59 -11.69 -13.33
CA GLU A 66 11.51 -11.47 -14.78
C GLU A 66 12.36 -10.28 -15.23
N VAL A 67 12.40 -9.20 -14.44
CA VAL A 67 13.27 -8.05 -14.71
C VAL A 67 14.73 -8.47 -14.59
N ALA A 68 15.08 -9.21 -13.54
CA ALA A 68 16.44 -9.69 -13.32
C ALA A 68 16.91 -10.63 -14.44
N SER A 69 16.00 -11.42 -15.03
CA SER A 69 16.31 -12.31 -16.16
C SER A 69 16.27 -11.61 -17.53
N GLY A 70 15.81 -10.36 -17.60
CA GLY A 70 15.61 -9.61 -18.84
C GLY A 70 14.42 -10.08 -19.68
N THR A 71 13.48 -10.81 -19.08
CA THR A 71 12.20 -11.21 -19.72
C THR A 71 11.27 -10.00 -19.85
N SER A 72 11.31 -9.13 -18.84
CA SER A 72 10.55 -7.88 -18.78
C SER A 72 11.53 -6.71 -18.53
N ASP A 73 11.21 -5.53 -19.04
CA ASP A 73 12.06 -4.33 -18.93
C ASP A 73 11.94 -3.64 -17.57
N ALA A 74 10.79 -3.81 -16.91
CA ALA A 74 10.47 -3.22 -15.62
C ALA A 74 9.45 -4.10 -14.88
N ALA A 75 9.32 -3.93 -13.57
CA ALA A 75 8.26 -4.53 -12.78
C ALA A 75 7.36 -3.45 -12.21
N ILE A 76 6.08 -3.76 -11.99
CA ILE A 76 5.16 -2.94 -11.21
C ILE A 76 4.82 -3.72 -9.95
N ILE A 77 5.27 -3.22 -8.80
CA ILE A 77 5.11 -3.86 -7.49
C ILE A 77 4.79 -2.81 -6.41
N ASP A 78 4.36 -3.25 -5.23
CA ASP A 78 4.15 -2.36 -4.08
C ASP A 78 5.47 -1.72 -3.62
N LEU A 79 5.41 -0.44 -3.22
CA LEU A 79 6.55 0.32 -2.71
C LEU A 79 7.15 -0.34 -1.47
N LEU A 80 6.30 -0.86 -0.58
CA LEU A 80 6.76 -1.59 0.61
C LEU A 80 7.54 -2.86 0.22
N MET A 81 7.06 -3.60 -0.78
CA MET A 81 7.76 -4.77 -1.31
C MET A 81 9.05 -4.38 -2.03
N ALA A 82 9.05 -3.28 -2.78
CA ALA A 82 10.25 -2.75 -3.41
C ALA A 82 11.31 -2.42 -2.36
N GLY A 83 10.95 -1.68 -1.29
CA GLY A 83 11.86 -1.31 -0.21
C GLY A 83 12.49 -2.51 0.51
N ALA A 84 11.77 -3.62 0.63
CA ALA A 84 12.27 -4.86 1.23
C ALA A 84 13.16 -5.69 0.29
N MET A 85 12.94 -5.61 -1.02
CA MET A 85 13.53 -6.55 -1.98
C MET A 85 14.64 -5.97 -2.86
N ILE A 86 14.74 -4.64 -2.99
CA ILE A 86 15.67 -3.98 -3.93
C ILE A 86 16.64 -3.01 -3.22
N GLY A 87 17.78 -2.72 -3.86
CA GLY A 87 18.81 -1.82 -3.35
C GLY A 87 19.84 -2.52 -2.46
N GLU A 88 20.87 -1.79 -2.04
CA GLU A 88 22.04 -2.36 -1.38
C GLU A 88 21.67 -3.25 -0.18
N GLY A 89 22.16 -4.50 -0.18
CA GLY A 89 21.94 -5.45 0.90
C GLY A 89 20.66 -6.30 0.79
N THR A 90 19.88 -6.14 -0.27
CA THR A 90 18.64 -6.91 -0.52
C THR A 90 18.83 -8.03 -1.55
N SER A 91 17.73 -8.71 -1.91
CA SER A 91 17.69 -9.75 -2.94
C SER A 91 18.04 -9.25 -4.34
N TYR A 92 17.73 -7.99 -4.65
CA TYR A 92 17.98 -7.35 -5.94
C TYR A 92 18.79 -6.05 -5.77
N PRO A 93 20.10 -6.15 -5.47
CA PRO A 93 20.90 -4.99 -5.06
C PRO A 93 21.14 -3.95 -6.16
N ASN A 94 20.99 -4.34 -7.43
CA ASN A 94 21.17 -3.47 -8.59
C ASN A 94 19.82 -3.12 -9.23
N MET A 95 18.78 -2.91 -8.43
CA MET A 95 17.46 -2.47 -8.89
C MET A 95 17.01 -1.27 -8.08
N VAL A 96 16.30 -0.35 -8.76
CA VAL A 96 15.78 0.88 -8.18
C VAL A 96 14.34 1.09 -8.62
N HIS A 97 13.53 1.74 -7.79
CA HIS A 97 12.19 2.19 -8.18
C HIS A 97 12.25 3.63 -8.73
N THR A 98 11.30 3.99 -9.60
CA THR A 98 11.35 5.24 -10.37
C THR A 98 10.05 6.05 -10.35
N GLU A 99 8.97 5.50 -10.90
CA GLU A 99 7.66 6.15 -10.97
C GLU A 99 6.72 5.55 -9.92
N GLU A 100 6.00 6.40 -9.19
CA GLU A 100 4.80 6.02 -8.43
C GLU A 100 3.55 6.13 -9.31
N LEU A 101 2.86 5.02 -9.51
CA LEU A 101 1.65 4.91 -10.31
C LEU A 101 0.38 5.18 -9.50
N THR A 102 0.45 4.94 -8.18
CA THR A 102 -0.62 5.19 -7.22
C THR A 102 -0.04 5.84 -5.96
N THR A 103 -0.91 6.29 -5.06
CA THR A 103 -0.47 6.75 -3.73
C THR A 103 -1.52 6.35 -2.70
N GLU A 104 -1.05 5.73 -1.64
CA GLU A 104 -1.84 5.22 -0.53
C GLU A 104 -1.20 5.63 0.79
N LYS A 105 -2.04 5.78 1.82
CA LYS A 105 -1.58 6.07 3.18
C LYS A 105 -2.15 5.04 4.11
N TYR A 106 -1.29 4.41 4.90
CA TYR A 106 -1.68 3.38 5.84
C TYR A 106 -1.89 3.94 7.23
N GLY A 107 -2.94 3.47 7.89
CA GLY A 107 -3.27 3.78 9.27
C GLY A 107 -3.85 2.57 9.98
N VAL A 108 -4.04 2.69 11.30
CA VAL A 108 -4.64 1.63 12.12
C VAL A 108 -6.13 1.93 12.31
N GLY A 109 -6.97 0.93 12.08
CA GLY A 109 -8.41 1.03 12.22
C GLY A 109 -8.85 0.60 13.61
N CYS A 110 -9.54 1.46 14.34
CA CYS A 110 -10.16 1.18 15.63
C CYS A 110 -11.68 1.23 15.51
N ARG A 111 -12.40 0.76 16.54
CA ARG A 111 -13.86 0.98 16.63
C ARG A 111 -14.19 2.47 16.44
N LYS A 112 -15.34 2.77 15.81
CA LYS A 112 -15.75 4.15 15.59
C LYS A 112 -15.87 4.91 16.92
N GLY A 113 -15.21 6.08 17.02
CA GLY A 113 -15.15 6.88 18.23
C GLY A 113 -14.22 6.36 19.34
N SER A 114 -13.41 5.33 19.05
CA SER A 114 -12.45 4.78 20.00
C SER A 114 -11.32 5.75 20.31
N ASP A 115 -10.97 5.91 21.58
CA ASP A 115 -9.83 6.72 22.02
C ASP A 115 -8.48 6.02 21.79
N LEU A 116 -8.50 4.74 21.46
CA LEU A 116 -7.32 3.93 21.17
C LEU A 116 -6.51 4.47 19.97
N ALA A 117 -7.16 5.02 18.95
CA ALA A 117 -6.46 5.63 17.82
C ALA A 117 -5.57 6.80 18.26
N SER A 118 -6.05 7.61 19.22
CA SER A 118 -5.28 8.72 19.80
C SER A 118 -4.10 8.19 20.64
N TYR A 119 -4.32 7.13 21.41
CA TYR A 119 -3.25 6.47 22.16
C TYR A 119 -2.16 5.91 21.24
N ILE A 120 -2.53 5.22 20.16
CA ILE A 120 -1.58 4.70 19.18
C ILE A 120 -0.79 5.83 18.52
N ASN A 121 -1.44 6.97 18.21
CA ASN A 121 -0.75 8.15 17.70
C ASN A 121 0.32 8.69 18.66
N GLU A 122 0.05 8.70 19.98
CA GLU A 122 1.08 9.07 20.97
C GLU A 122 2.23 8.06 20.98
N VAL A 123 1.94 6.76 20.96
CA VAL A 123 2.99 5.72 20.89
C VAL A 123 3.85 5.87 19.63
N PHE A 124 3.24 6.12 18.48
CA PHE A 124 3.94 6.39 17.22
C PHE A 124 4.81 7.65 17.31
N ALA A 125 4.30 8.73 17.91
CA ALA A 125 5.09 9.94 18.10
C ALA A 125 6.31 9.70 19.01
N GLU A 126 6.13 8.98 20.12
CA GLU A 126 7.22 8.65 21.05
C GLU A 126 8.30 7.76 20.40
N THR A 127 7.86 6.67 19.76
CA THR A 127 8.76 5.68 19.14
C THR A 127 9.45 6.22 17.89
N TYR A 128 8.81 7.13 17.16
CA TYR A 128 9.46 7.86 16.08
C TYR A 128 10.50 8.85 16.61
N ALA A 129 10.19 9.55 17.71
CA ALA A 129 11.10 10.54 18.30
C ALA A 129 12.35 9.88 18.92
N ASP A 130 12.25 8.68 19.47
CA ASP A 130 13.38 7.96 20.07
C ASP A 130 14.14 7.05 19.07
N GLY A 131 13.64 6.90 17.84
CA GLY A 131 14.26 6.12 16.78
C GLY A 131 13.86 4.65 16.73
N SER A 132 13.11 4.15 17.72
CA SER A 132 12.73 2.74 17.79
C SER A 132 11.78 2.32 16.67
N MET A 133 10.87 3.20 16.23
CA MET A 133 9.98 2.92 15.09
C MET A 133 10.78 2.75 13.79
N GLN A 134 11.84 3.55 13.61
CA GLN A 134 12.73 3.49 12.45
C GLN A 134 13.56 2.20 12.43
N GLU A 135 14.04 1.75 13.60
CA GLU A 135 14.76 0.47 13.70
C GLU A 135 13.85 -0.73 13.38
N ILE A 136 12.58 -0.70 13.82
CA ILE A 136 11.59 -1.71 13.42
C ILE A 136 11.31 -1.62 11.92
N ALA A 137 11.14 -0.42 11.37
CA ALA A 137 10.93 -0.23 9.94
C ALA A 137 12.09 -0.78 9.11
N LYS A 138 13.33 -0.50 9.53
CA LYS A 138 14.55 -1.01 8.88
C LYS A 138 14.68 -2.52 8.95
N LYS A 139 14.30 -3.14 10.07
CA LYS A 139 14.28 -4.60 10.24
C LYS A 139 13.44 -5.29 9.15
N TYR A 140 12.37 -4.64 8.71
CA TYR A 140 11.42 -5.18 7.72
C TYR A 140 11.51 -4.52 6.33
N GLY A 141 12.48 -3.61 6.11
CA GLY A 141 12.68 -2.96 4.82
C GLY A 141 11.64 -1.89 4.45
N VAL A 142 10.88 -1.37 5.42
CA VAL A 142 9.80 -0.38 5.17
C VAL A 142 10.17 1.04 5.57
N GLN A 143 11.43 1.31 5.88
CA GLN A 143 11.90 2.62 6.37
C GLN A 143 11.65 3.78 5.38
N GLU A 144 11.72 3.53 4.07
CA GLU A 144 11.48 4.54 3.04
C GLU A 144 9.99 4.93 2.94
N SER A 145 9.11 4.04 3.39
CA SER A 145 7.66 4.27 3.44
C SER A 145 7.23 5.03 4.70
N LEU A 146 8.09 5.11 5.73
CA LEU A 146 7.71 5.64 7.04
C LEU A 146 7.40 7.13 6.97
N ILE A 147 6.24 7.53 7.50
CA ILE A 147 5.83 8.93 7.61
C ILE A 147 6.31 9.49 8.95
N GLU A 148 6.82 10.73 8.95
CA GLU A 148 7.16 11.44 10.18
C GLU A 148 5.95 11.57 11.12
N GLN A 149 6.12 11.07 12.36
CA GLN A 149 5.08 11.12 13.38
C GLN A 149 5.24 12.38 14.23
N LYS A 150 4.32 13.33 14.05
CA LYS A 150 4.31 14.56 14.84
C LYS A 150 3.92 14.26 16.28
N GLY A 151 4.43 15.07 17.21
CA GLY A 151 4.07 15.00 18.63
C GLY A 151 2.55 14.93 18.83
N ALA A 152 2.12 13.83 19.45
CA ALA A 152 0.74 13.57 19.81
C ALA A 152 0.67 13.30 21.32
N LYS A 153 -0.46 13.65 21.93
CA LYS A 153 -0.70 13.44 23.35
C LYS A 153 -2.10 12.87 23.51
N TYR A 154 -2.20 11.67 24.06
CA TYR A 154 -3.45 11.07 24.45
C TYR A 154 -3.90 11.64 25.79
N GLU A 155 -5.20 11.88 25.91
CA GLU A 155 -5.84 12.32 27.13
C GLU A 155 -6.69 11.17 27.66
N ALA A 156 -6.31 10.65 28.82
CA ALA A 156 -6.95 9.49 29.41
C ALA A 156 -8.42 9.77 29.83
N SER A 157 -9.25 8.74 29.73
CA SER A 157 -10.65 8.76 30.16
C SER A 157 -11.00 7.43 30.85
N ASP A 158 -11.76 7.52 31.95
CA ASP A 158 -12.13 6.38 32.81
C ASP A 158 -13.21 5.45 32.19
N ASP A 159 -13.85 5.86 31.09
CA ASP A 159 -14.80 5.07 30.30
C ASP A 159 -14.38 5.10 28.84
N SER A 160 -13.41 4.24 28.50
CA SER A 160 -12.69 4.29 27.24
C SER A 160 -12.29 2.92 26.73
N ASP A 161 -11.97 2.82 25.44
CA ASP A 161 -11.51 1.57 24.85
C ASP A 161 -10.10 1.21 25.34
N VAL A 162 -9.26 2.21 25.61
CA VAL A 162 -7.95 2.01 26.24
C VAL A 162 -8.11 1.38 27.62
N GLU A 163 -8.98 1.91 28.49
CA GLU A 163 -9.20 1.32 29.81
C GLU A 163 -9.90 -0.03 29.73
N TYR A 164 -10.82 -0.23 28.79
CA TYR A 164 -11.39 -1.55 28.52
C TYR A 164 -10.29 -2.59 28.18
N ILE A 165 -9.34 -2.25 27.32
CA ILE A 165 -8.25 -3.15 26.90
C ILE A 165 -7.29 -3.43 28.06
N LYS A 166 -6.91 -2.40 28.83
CA LYS A 166 -6.08 -2.57 30.04
C LYS A 166 -6.73 -3.50 31.06
N ASN A 167 -8.02 -3.32 31.33
CA ASN A 167 -8.77 -4.16 32.26
C ASN A 167 -8.94 -5.60 31.75
N LYS A 168 -9.07 -5.77 30.42
CA LYS A 168 -9.11 -7.08 29.77
C LYS A 168 -7.75 -7.78 29.81
N GLY A 169 -6.65 -7.02 29.82
CA GLY A 169 -5.28 -7.54 29.84
C GLY A 169 -4.77 -8.01 28.47
N THR A 170 -5.51 -7.76 27.38
CA THR A 170 -5.12 -8.20 26.03
C THR A 170 -5.58 -7.20 24.97
N LEU A 171 -4.69 -6.82 24.07
CA LEU A 171 -5.01 -6.13 22.82
C LEU A 171 -5.22 -7.19 21.72
N ILE A 172 -6.42 -7.23 21.12
CA ILE A 172 -6.72 -8.17 20.03
C ILE A 172 -6.58 -7.45 18.69
N VAL A 173 -5.65 -7.89 17.86
CA VAL A 173 -5.29 -7.27 16.57
C VAL A 173 -5.83 -8.16 15.44
N GLY A 174 -6.74 -7.62 14.64
CA GLY A 174 -7.23 -8.24 13.42
C GLY A 174 -6.27 -8.02 12.26
N ILE A 175 -5.79 -9.10 11.66
CA ILE A 175 -4.76 -9.10 10.61
C ILE A 175 -5.06 -10.12 9.51
N THR A 176 -4.26 -10.10 8.46
CA THR A 176 -4.19 -11.08 7.36
C THR A 176 -2.72 -11.37 7.03
N ASP A 177 -2.44 -12.28 6.10
CA ASP A 177 -1.06 -12.49 5.62
C ASP A 177 -0.70 -11.46 4.54
N PHE A 178 0.16 -10.51 4.89
CA PHE A 178 0.61 -9.39 4.07
C PHE A 178 2.06 -8.99 4.43
N GLU A 179 3.03 -9.71 3.87
CA GLU A 179 4.46 -9.36 3.98
C GLU A 179 4.75 -8.00 3.32
N PRO A 180 5.58 -7.11 3.91
CA PRO A 180 6.34 -7.25 5.16
C PRO A 180 5.63 -6.68 6.42
N MET A 181 4.33 -6.38 6.34
CA MET A 181 3.56 -5.74 7.41
C MET A 181 3.18 -6.74 8.50
N ASP A 182 2.56 -7.85 8.11
CA ASP A 182 2.14 -8.95 8.97
C ASP A 182 2.23 -10.26 8.21
N TYR A 183 3.11 -11.17 8.61
CA TYR A 183 3.29 -12.48 7.97
C TYR A 183 3.78 -13.51 8.99
N LYS A 184 3.73 -14.80 8.65
CA LYS A 184 4.10 -15.87 9.58
C LYS A 184 5.56 -16.31 9.42
N ASP A 185 6.32 -16.27 10.52
CA ASP A 185 7.53 -17.06 10.73
C ASP A 185 7.20 -18.26 11.61
N GLY A 186 6.95 -19.41 10.96
CA GLY A 186 6.36 -20.57 11.61
C GLY A 186 4.95 -20.27 12.10
N ASP A 187 4.72 -20.37 13.40
CA ASP A 187 3.42 -20.06 14.04
C ASP A 187 3.33 -18.62 14.56
N LYS A 188 4.37 -17.80 14.36
CA LYS A 188 4.45 -16.44 14.92
C LYS A 188 4.19 -15.41 13.84
N TRP A 189 3.24 -14.52 14.11
CA TRP A 189 3.07 -13.31 13.33
C TRP A 189 4.24 -12.36 13.55
N ILE A 190 4.91 -11.95 12.49
CA ILE A 190 6.01 -10.98 12.48
C ILE A 190 5.74 -9.96 11.37
N GLY A 191 6.54 -8.90 11.33
CA GLY A 191 6.36 -7.80 10.39
C GLY A 191 6.30 -6.46 11.11
N PHE A 192 6.29 -5.40 10.32
CA PHE A 192 6.31 -4.03 10.86
C PHE A 192 5.09 -3.75 11.75
N ASP A 193 3.89 -4.08 11.27
CA ASP A 193 2.64 -3.82 11.99
C ASP A 193 2.53 -4.72 13.22
N ALA A 194 2.85 -6.01 13.09
CA ALA A 194 2.90 -6.94 14.22
C ALA A 194 3.84 -6.48 15.35
N ASP A 195 5.04 -6.01 15.02
CA ASP A 195 5.99 -5.52 16.03
C ASP A 195 5.58 -4.18 16.62
N MET A 196 5.01 -3.27 15.83
CA MET A 196 4.47 -2.02 16.36
C MET A 196 3.26 -2.26 17.27
N ALA A 197 2.40 -3.24 16.95
CA ALA A 197 1.30 -3.65 17.81
C ALA A 197 1.80 -4.20 19.15
N ARG A 198 2.91 -4.95 19.16
CA ARG A 198 3.58 -5.39 20.40
C ARG A 198 4.10 -4.23 21.23
N VAL A 199 4.69 -3.21 20.61
CA VAL A 199 5.15 -2.00 21.31
C VAL A 199 3.97 -1.26 21.96
N VAL A 200 2.83 -1.15 21.26
CA VAL A 200 1.60 -0.59 21.83
C VAL A 200 1.11 -1.42 23.02
N GLY A 201 1.08 -2.75 22.88
CA GLY A 201 0.71 -3.67 23.96
C GLY A 201 1.62 -3.55 25.18
N GLU A 202 2.94 -3.46 24.99
CA GLU A 202 3.92 -3.25 26.05
C GLU A 202 3.67 -1.94 26.80
N LYS A 203 3.44 -0.83 26.08
CA LYS A 203 3.13 0.47 26.71
C LYS A 203 1.80 0.46 27.45
N LEU A 204 0.81 -0.29 26.96
CA LEU A 204 -0.47 -0.51 27.65
C LEU A 204 -0.34 -1.44 28.87
N GLY A 205 0.72 -2.25 28.94
CA GLY A 205 0.89 -3.30 29.96
C GLY A 205 -0.02 -4.51 29.73
N VAL A 206 -0.31 -4.85 28.47
CA VAL A 206 -1.21 -5.95 28.08
C VAL A 206 -0.53 -6.92 27.11
N ASP A 207 -1.03 -8.15 27.05
CA ASP A 207 -0.62 -9.10 26.02
C ASP A 207 -1.19 -8.70 24.64
N VAL A 208 -0.53 -9.12 23.55
CA VAL A 208 -1.05 -8.93 22.19
C VAL A 208 -1.44 -10.28 21.60
N GLN A 209 -2.68 -10.36 21.13
CA GLN A 209 -3.21 -11.51 20.42
C GLN A 209 -3.55 -11.11 18.98
N PHE A 210 -3.04 -11.88 18.02
CA PHE A 210 -3.39 -11.72 16.62
C PHE A 210 -4.53 -12.66 16.25
N VAL A 211 -5.51 -12.12 15.54
CA VAL A 211 -6.65 -12.86 15.00
C VAL A 211 -6.66 -12.64 13.51
N GLU A 212 -6.53 -13.74 12.76
CA GLU A 212 -6.71 -13.71 11.32
C GLU A 212 -8.19 -13.49 11.02
N ILE A 213 -8.52 -12.45 10.24
CA ILE A 213 -9.90 -12.07 9.95
C ILE A 213 -10.20 -12.15 8.45
N ASP A 214 -11.48 -12.23 8.12
CA ASP A 214 -11.93 -11.89 6.77
C ASP A 214 -11.91 -10.35 6.63
N TRP A 215 -11.13 -9.85 5.66
CA TRP A 215 -10.96 -8.41 5.46
C TRP A 215 -12.27 -7.70 5.13
N ASP A 216 -13.22 -8.39 4.49
CA ASP A 216 -14.52 -7.82 4.13
C ASP A 216 -15.42 -7.63 5.36
N THR A 217 -15.16 -8.35 6.44
CA THR A 217 -15.95 -8.28 7.69
C THR A 217 -15.31 -7.43 8.79
N LYS A 218 -14.13 -6.85 8.55
CA LYS A 218 -13.31 -6.13 9.55
C LYS A 218 -14.06 -5.10 10.41
N THR A 219 -15.01 -4.36 9.85
CA THR A 219 -15.82 -3.39 10.59
C THR A 219 -16.77 -4.07 11.57
N MET A 220 -17.39 -5.19 11.17
CA MET A 220 -18.25 -5.99 12.04
C MET A 220 -17.44 -6.68 13.16
N GLU A 221 -16.21 -7.12 12.87
CA GLU A 221 -15.30 -7.68 13.87
C GLU A 221 -14.95 -6.66 14.95
N LEU A 222 -14.68 -5.41 14.56
CA LEU A 222 -14.46 -4.29 15.47
C LEU A 222 -15.71 -3.99 16.31
N GLU A 223 -16.87 -3.83 15.66
CA GLU A 223 -18.15 -3.52 16.33
C GLU A 223 -18.55 -4.60 17.35
N SER A 224 -18.31 -5.87 17.01
CA SER A 224 -18.61 -7.01 17.88
C SER A 224 -17.58 -7.23 18.98
N LYS A 225 -16.51 -6.42 19.02
CA LYS A 225 -15.34 -6.57 19.92
C LYS A 225 -14.64 -7.92 19.79
N ASN A 226 -14.74 -8.57 18.63
CA ASN A 226 -13.93 -9.75 18.32
C ASN A 226 -12.46 -9.36 18.13
N ILE A 227 -12.23 -8.13 17.63
CA ILE A 227 -10.94 -7.47 17.59
C ILE A 227 -11.05 -6.06 18.17
N ASP A 228 -9.92 -5.50 18.60
CA ASP A 228 -9.81 -4.13 19.10
C ASP A 228 -9.32 -3.16 18.04
N VAL A 229 -8.43 -3.64 17.17
CA VAL A 229 -7.86 -2.89 16.06
C VAL A 229 -7.76 -3.78 14.82
N VAL A 230 -7.84 -3.16 13.65
CA VAL A 230 -7.41 -3.71 12.37
C VAL A 230 -6.10 -3.04 12.02
N TRP A 231 -5.03 -3.83 11.92
CA TRP A 231 -3.68 -3.31 11.73
C TRP A 231 -2.93 -4.21 10.77
N ASN A 232 -2.98 -3.88 9.47
CA ASN A 232 -2.43 -4.71 8.40
C ASN A 232 -2.25 -3.89 7.11
N GLY A 233 -1.45 -2.83 7.16
CA GLY A 233 -1.26 -1.92 6.01
C GLY A 233 -2.56 -1.32 5.49
N MET A 234 -3.48 -0.92 6.37
CA MET A 234 -4.83 -0.53 5.96
C MET A 234 -4.85 0.85 5.31
N THR A 235 -5.18 0.90 4.02
CA THR A 235 -5.37 2.15 3.27
C THR A 235 -6.46 3.04 3.85
N LEU A 236 -6.12 4.28 4.18
CA LEU A 236 -7.02 5.31 4.69
C LEU A 236 -7.86 5.93 3.55
N THR A 237 -8.89 5.21 3.14
CA THR A 237 -9.90 5.71 2.19
C THR A 237 -11.00 6.50 2.88
N ASP A 238 -11.81 7.23 2.12
CA ASP A 238 -13.00 7.92 2.63
C ASP A 238 -13.99 6.95 3.29
N GLU A 239 -14.13 5.73 2.74
CA GLU A 239 -14.98 4.67 3.30
C GLU A 239 -14.46 4.17 4.66
N VAL A 240 -13.15 3.91 4.74
CA VAL A 240 -12.48 3.47 5.97
C VAL A 240 -12.61 4.55 7.04
N THR A 241 -12.17 5.77 6.76
CA THR A 241 -12.21 6.88 7.72
C THR A 241 -13.64 7.28 8.13
N SER A 242 -14.65 7.01 7.28
CA SER A 242 -16.06 7.18 7.64
C SER A 242 -16.57 6.08 8.57
N SER A 243 -16.18 4.83 8.36
CA SER A 243 -16.70 3.66 9.08
C SER A 243 -16.00 3.34 10.41
N MET A 244 -14.74 3.77 10.57
CA MET A 244 -13.93 3.50 11.77
C MET A 244 -13.26 4.76 12.30
N GLU A 245 -12.67 4.67 13.50
CA GLU A 245 -11.73 5.68 14.00
C GLU A 245 -10.33 5.28 13.56
N CYS A 246 -9.55 6.19 12.99
CA CYS A 246 -8.25 5.87 12.40
C CYS A 246 -7.13 6.65 13.07
N THR A 247 -5.95 6.05 13.12
CA THR A 247 -4.73 6.79 13.45
C THR A 247 -4.39 7.79 12.35
N ASN A 248 -3.42 8.66 12.63
CA ASN A 248 -2.68 9.33 11.57
C ASN A 248 -2.00 8.28 10.67
N ALA A 249 -1.70 8.68 9.45
CA ALA A 249 -0.96 7.82 8.53
C ALA A 249 0.46 7.56 9.06
N TYR A 250 0.88 6.29 9.08
CA TYR A 250 2.21 5.88 9.54
C TYR A 250 3.13 5.45 8.39
N CYS A 251 2.58 4.96 7.27
CA CYS A 251 3.33 4.62 6.07
C CYS A 251 2.66 5.20 4.81
N ASN A 252 3.47 5.57 3.82
CA ASN A 252 3.05 5.73 2.44
C ASN A 252 3.26 4.41 1.69
N ASN A 253 2.30 4.05 0.84
CA ASN A 253 2.47 3.00 -0.14
C ASN A 253 2.11 3.51 -1.54
N ALA A 254 2.60 2.81 -2.55
CA ALA A 254 2.35 3.12 -3.95
C ALA A 254 2.62 1.86 -4.78
N GLN A 255 1.98 1.76 -5.95
CA GLN A 255 2.46 0.87 -7.00
C GLN A 255 3.62 1.57 -7.70
N VAL A 256 4.81 0.98 -7.68
CA VAL A 256 6.03 1.60 -8.23
C VAL A 256 6.60 0.82 -9.39
N VAL A 257 7.22 1.56 -10.32
CA VAL A 257 7.99 0.98 -11.42
C VAL A 257 9.42 0.70 -10.96
N VAL A 258 9.80 -0.57 -10.95
CA VAL A 258 11.16 -1.05 -10.63
C VAL A 258 11.91 -1.40 -11.91
N VAL A 259 13.17 -0.97 -12.00
CA VAL A 259 14.07 -1.18 -13.14
C VAL A 259 15.47 -1.57 -12.65
N PRO A 260 16.32 -2.18 -13.51
CA PRO A 260 17.74 -2.31 -13.23
C PRO A 260 18.40 -0.95 -13.01
N GLU A 261 19.30 -0.88 -12.03
CA GLU A 261 20.19 0.26 -11.81
C GLU A 261 21.22 0.29 -12.95
N ASN A 262 21.34 1.44 -13.62
CA ASN A 262 22.24 1.62 -14.78
C ASN A 262 23.65 2.02 -14.37
#